data_AF-A0A9X0HTE0-F1
#
_entry.id   AF-A0A9X0HTE0-F1
#
_cell.length_a   1.000
_cell.length_b   1.000
_cell.length_c   1.000
_cell.angle_alpha   90.00
_cell.angle_beta   90.00
_cell.angle_gamma   90.00
#
_symmetry.space_group_name_H-M   'P 1'
#
loop_
_entity.id
_entity.type
_entity.pdbx_description
1 polymer ?
#
loop_
_entity_poly.entity_id
_entity_poly.type
_entity_poly.pdbx_seq_one_letter_code
_entity_poly.pdbx_strand_id
1 'polypeptide(L)'
;MRLKGAKHVDYAMKCNKWYKLRPGDYTFTTWVGDDQLTYRVVRQQDGWLLSRKVAGAGLLILGAPAKTLSEAQAVAEADAEVGL
;
A
#
# COMPACT_ATOMS: atom_id res chain seq x y z
N MET A 1 36.50 -17.10 18.27
CA MET A 1 35.43 -17.18 17.26
C MET A 1 34.17 -16.53 17.82
N ARG A 2 33.82 -15.33 17.36
CA ARG A 2 32.54 -14.66 17.65
C ARG A 2 32.21 -13.81 16.44
N LEU A 3 31.39 -14.35 15.55
CA LEU A 3 30.78 -13.57 14.47
C LEU A 3 29.74 -12.67 15.15
N LYS A 4 30.05 -11.38 15.28
CA LYS A 4 29.09 -10.37 15.72
C LYS A 4 27.95 -10.38 14.70
N GLY A 5 26.75 -10.68 15.19
CA GLY A 5 25.53 -10.78 14.39
C GLY A 5 25.44 -9.61 13.41
N ALA A 6 25.32 -9.96 12.13
CA ALA A 6 24.99 -9.02 11.10
C ALA A 6 23.72 -8.30 11.54
N LYS A 7 23.82 -6.98 11.76
CA LYS A 7 22.64 -6.14 11.73
C LYS A 7 22.11 -6.31 10.32
N HIS A 8 21.03 -7.07 10.15
CA HIS A 8 20.26 -7.07 8.93
C HIS A 8 19.75 -5.63 8.82
N VAL A 9 20.48 -4.81 8.06
CA VAL A 9 20.01 -3.49 7.69
C VAL A 9 19.09 -3.78 6.52
N ASP A 10 17.85 -4.17 6.84
CA ASP A 10 16.78 -4.16 5.87
C ASP A 10 16.56 -2.71 5.47
N TYR A 11 17.27 -2.28 4.44
CA TYR A 11 16.80 -1.21 3.57
C TYR A 11 15.59 -1.73 2.81
N ALA A 12 14.52 -2.09 3.53
CA ALA A 12 13.19 -2.08 2.97
C ALA A 12 12.94 -0.63 2.59
N MET A 13 13.09 -0.31 1.30
CA MET A 13 12.71 1.00 0.80
C MET A 13 11.25 1.21 1.19
N LYS A 14 11.03 2.03 2.23
CA LYS A 14 9.71 2.55 2.57
C LYS A 14 9.32 3.48 1.43
N CYS A 15 8.70 2.93 0.41
CA CYS A 15 8.18 3.68 -0.74
C CYS A 15 6.86 4.36 -0.35
N ASN A 16 6.89 5.19 0.69
CA ASN A 16 5.72 5.89 1.24
C ASN A 16 5.29 7.05 0.33
N LYS A 17 5.12 6.79 -0.96
CA LYS A 17 4.76 7.75 -1.99
C LYS A 17 3.79 7.09 -2.95
N TRP A 18 2.83 7.88 -3.40
CA TRP A 18 1.95 7.51 -4.48
C TRP A 18 2.66 7.65 -5.82
N TYR A 19 2.58 6.60 -6.64
CA TYR A 19 3.07 6.58 -8.01
C TYR A 19 1.89 6.48 -8.96
N LYS A 20 1.87 7.36 -9.96
CA LYS A 20 0.92 7.29 -11.06
C LYS A 20 1.42 6.27 -12.07
N LEU A 21 0.66 5.19 -12.31
CA LEU A 21 0.96 4.19 -13.33
C LEU A 21 0.47 4.67 -14.70
N ARG A 22 -0.77 5.16 -14.73
CA ARG A 22 -1.44 5.75 -15.90
C ARG A 22 -2.57 6.68 -15.43
N PRO A 23 -3.19 7.48 -16.30
CA PRO A 23 -4.36 8.28 -15.91
C PRO A 23 -5.44 7.41 -15.26
N GLY A 24 -5.86 7.77 -14.05
CA GLY A 24 -6.86 7.01 -13.29
C GLY A 24 -6.34 5.74 -12.59
N ASP A 25 -5.02 5.55 -12.45
CA ASP A 25 -4.45 4.33 -11.86
C ASP A 25 -3.18 4.67 -11.08
N TYR A 26 -3.24 4.48 -9.76
CA TYR A 26 -2.20 4.90 -8.82
C TYR A 26 -1.85 3.76 -7.87
N THR A 27 -0.59 3.69 -7.47
CA THR A 27 -0.08 2.68 -6.54
C THR A 27 0.69 3.31 -5.39
N PHE A 28 0.64 2.68 -4.23
CA PHE A 28 1.38 3.06 -3.03
C PHE A 28 1.87 1.79 -2.35
N THR A 29 3.15 1.72 -1.99
CA THR A 29 3.74 0.52 -1.40
C THR A 29 4.43 0.88 -0.09
N THR A 30 4.04 0.22 0.98
CA THR A 30 4.55 0.47 2.33
C THR A 30 4.83 -0.85 3.06
N TRP A 31 5.37 -0.75 4.25
CA TRP A 31 5.66 -1.87 5.13
C TRP A 31 4.97 -1.66 6.48
N VAL A 32 4.27 -2.69 6.95
CA VAL A 32 3.65 -2.74 8.29
C VAL A 32 4.20 -3.97 9.00
N GLY A 33 5.06 -3.75 10.01
CA GLY A 33 5.87 -4.82 10.56
C GLY A 33 6.78 -5.43 9.48
N ASP A 34 6.71 -6.76 9.33
CA ASP A 34 7.45 -7.53 8.32
C ASP A 34 6.67 -7.68 6.99
N ASP A 35 5.43 -7.19 6.93
CA ASP A 35 4.57 -7.34 5.77
C ASP A 35 4.68 -6.15 4.82
N GLN A 36 4.94 -6.45 3.55
CA GLN A 36 4.84 -5.44 2.49
C GLN A 36 3.39 -5.35 2.00
N LEU A 37 2.84 -4.14 2.05
CA LEU A 37 1.52 -3.80 1.56
C LEU A 37 1.63 -2.99 0.26
N THR A 38 0.89 -3.40 -0.75
CA THR A 38 0.71 -2.63 -1.99
C THR A 38 -0.75 -2.24 -2.13
N TYR A 39 -1.00 -0.94 -2.15
CA TYR A 39 -2.30 -0.35 -2.40
C TYR A 39 -2.38 0.09 -3.85
N ARG A 40 -3.54 -0.12 -4.47
CA ARG A 40 -3.82 0.37 -5.81
C ARG A 40 -5.19 1.02 -5.85
N VAL A 41 -5.23 2.24 -6.36
CA VAL A 41 -6.45 3.03 -6.55
C VAL A 41 -6.71 3.20 -8.04
N VAL A 42 -7.89 2.75 -8.49
CA VAL A 42 -8.27 2.77 -9.91
C VAL A 42 -9.59 3.52 -10.08
N ARG A 43 -9.63 4.48 -11.01
CA ARG A 43 -10.86 5.17 -11.42
C ARG A 43 -11.77 4.18 -12.14
N GLN A 44 -12.96 3.98 -11.58
CA GLN A 44 -14.08 3.24 -12.16
C GLN A 44 -15.18 4.21 -12.60
N GLN A 45 -16.30 3.71 -13.13
CA GLN A 45 -17.45 4.55 -13.46
C GLN A 45 -17.98 5.29 -12.23
N ASP A 46 -18.19 4.56 -11.13
CA ASP A 46 -18.89 5.07 -9.93
C ASP A 46 -17.98 5.75 -8.90
N GLY A 47 -16.66 5.70 -9.07
CA GLY A 47 -15.72 6.30 -8.13
C GLY A 47 -14.29 5.84 -8.32
N TRP A 48 -13.54 5.82 -7.23
CA TRP A 48 -12.17 5.34 -7.12
C TRP A 48 -12.16 4.08 -6.26
N LEU A 49 -11.85 2.96 -6.88
CA LEU A 49 -11.77 1.68 -6.20
C LEU A 49 -10.39 1.52 -5.58
N LEU A 50 -10.34 1.33 -4.27
CA LEU A 50 -9.13 1.01 -3.53
C LEU A 50 -9.00 -0.51 -3.34
N SER A 51 -7.81 -1.02 -3.61
CA SER A 51 -7.45 -2.40 -3.33
C SER A 51 -6.12 -2.48 -2.61
N ARG A 52 -5.94 -3.53 -1.81
CA ARG A 52 -4.74 -3.82 -1.03
C ARG A 52 -4.26 -5.22 -1.34
N LYS A 53 -2.95 -5.39 -1.46
CA LYS A 53 -2.29 -6.68 -1.58
C LYS A 53 -1.18 -6.77 -0.55
N VAL A 54 -1.24 -7.80 0.29
CA VAL A 54 -0.10 -8.19 1.15
C VAL A 54 0.81 -9.09 0.32
N ALA A 55 2.13 -8.92 0.42
CA ALA A 55 3.07 -9.81 -0.25
C ALA A 55 2.85 -11.26 0.20
N GLY A 56 2.75 -12.19 -0.76
CA GLY A 56 2.43 -13.60 -0.48
C GLY A 56 0.95 -13.89 -0.21
N ALA A 57 0.07 -12.89 -0.13
CA ALA A 57 -1.36 -13.07 0.07
C ALA A 57 -2.22 -12.64 -1.14
N GLY A 58 -3.54 -12.81 -0.99
CA GLY A 58 -4.54 -12.40 -1.97
C GLY A 58 -4.75 -10.89 -2.04
N LEU A 59 -5.44 -10.47 -3.11
CA LEU A 59 -5.92 -9.09 -3.27
C LEU A 59 -7.21 -8.90 -2.46
N LEU A 60 -7.28 -7.80 -1.72
CA LEU A 60 -8.46 -7.36 -0.99
C LEU A 60 -8.98 -6.05 -1.56
N ILE A 61 -10.30 -5.92 -1.72
CA ILE A 61 -10.94 -4.64 -2.04
C ILE A 61 -11.30 -3.94 -0.73
N LEU A 62 -10.83 -2.70 -0.55
CA LEU A 62 -11.08 -1.93 0.66
C LEU A 62 -12.34 -1.08 0.48
N GLY A 63 -13.48 -1.68 0.83
CA GLY A 63 -14.78 -0.99 0.91
C GLY A 63 -15.41 -0.63 -0.44
N ALA A 64 -16.40 0.27 -0.38
CA ALA A 64 -17.06 0.81 -1.56
C ALA A 64 -16.18 1.87 -2.27
N PRO A 65 -16.38 2.11 -3.58
CA PRO A 65 -15.61 3.12 -4.30
C PRO A 65 -15.71 4.51 -3.65
N ALA A 66 -14.57 5.17 -3.44
CA ALA A 66 -14.52 6.54 -2.95
C ALA A 66 -14.95 7.53 -4.05
N LYS A 67 -15.49 8.69 -3.67
CA LYS A 67 -15.93 9.69 -4.67
C LYS A 67 -14.74 10.41 -5.29
N THR A 68 -13.66 10.58 -4.53
CA THR A 68 -12.45 11.27 -4.99
C THR A 68 -11.20 10.42 -4.82
N LEU A 69 -10.14 10.75 -5.57
CA LEU A 69 -8.84 10.11 -5.42
C LEU A 69 -8.28 10.35 -4.01
N SER A 70 -8.40 11.58 -3.50
CA SER A 70 -7.89 11.96 -2.18
C SER A 70 -8.54 11.16 -1.06
N GLU A 71 -9.85 10.87 -1.15
CA GLU A 71 -10.54 10.01 -0.18
C GLU A 71 -9.97 8.59 -0.20
N ALA A 72 -9.78 8.00 -1.39
CA ALA A 72 -9.19 6.66 -1.51
C ALA A 72 -7.75 6.61 -0.98
N GLN A 73 -6.96 7.67 -1.22
CA GLN A 73 -5.60 7.76 -0.69
C GLN A 73 -5.58 7.86 0.84
N ALA A 74 -6.47 8.68 1.42
CA ALA A 74 -6.59 8.82 2.86
C ALA A 74 -6.97 7.51 3.56
N VAL A 75 -7.85 6.69 2.94
CA VAL A 75 -8.19 5.36 3.47
C VAL A 75 -6.97 4.43 3.45
N ALA A 76 -6.20 4.41 2.37
CA ALA A 76 -4.99 3.58 2.27
C ALA A 76 -3.90 4.02 3.26
N GLU A 77 -3.73 5.33 3.47
CA GLU A 77 -2.77 5.88 4.42
C GLU A 77 -3.17 5.56 5.87
N ALA A 78 -4.46 5.73 6.22
CA ALA A 78 -4.97 5.32 7.52
C ALA A 78 -4.78 3.82 7.75
N ASP A 79 -5.13 2.97 6.77
CA ASP A 79 -4.94 1.52 6.84
C ASP A 79 -3.47 1.12 7.03
N ALA A 80 -2.55 1.81 6.35
CA ALA A 80 -1.11 1.59 6.49
C ALA A 80 -0.56 2.01 7.86
N GLU A 81 -1.19 2.97 8.54
CA GLU A 81 -0.79 3.38 9.90
C GLU A 81 -1.22 2.36 10.96
N VAL A 82 -2.40 1.74 10.80
CA VAL A 82 -2.98 0.85 11.82
C VAL A 82 -2.87 -0.65 11.52
N GLY A 83 -2.59 -1.04 10.27
CA GLY A 83 -2.40 -2.45 9.88
C GLY A 83 -3.65 -3.33 9.98
N LEU A 84 -4.81 -2.82 9.53
CA LEU A 84 -6.11 -3.52 9.65
C LEU A 84 -6.24 -4.81 8.85
#